data_AF-A0A3R6T9Y5-F1
#
_entry.id   AF-A0A3R6T9Y5-F1
#
_cell.length_a   1.000
_cell.length_b   1.000
_cell.length_c   1.000
_cell.angle_alpha   90.00
_cell.angle_beta   90.00
_cell.angle_gamma   90.00
#
_symmetry.space_group_name_H-M   'P 1'
#
loop_
_entity.id
_entity.type
_entity.pdbx_description
1 polymer ?
#
loop_
_entity_poly.entity_id
_entity_poly.type
_entity_poly.pdbx_seq_one_letter_code
_entity_poly.pdbx_strand_id
1 'polypeptide(L)'
;MDNPHKNDILNAKEVELLVTSLHNIEDNLLNSDDLIREKVTEMGDEDYVALSDRLIQQGVDNTLIMLVTKKIQKGKTVSQIADECEITEAEVERYMKQINNASIN
;
A
#
# COMPACT_ATOMS: atom_id res chain seq x y z
N MET A 1 8.72 34.94 29.18
CA MET A 1 7.90 33.71 29.16
C MET A 1 6.95 33.89 28.00
N ASP A 2 7.25 33.31 26.84
CA ASP A 2 6.39 33.40 25.66
C ASP A 2 5.56 32.11 25.56
N ASN A 3 4.25 32.29 25.52
CA ASN A 3 3.25 31.23 25.43
C ASN A 3 3.22 30.66 24.00
N PRO A 4 3.47 29.36 23.75
CA PRO A 4 3.56 28.81 22.41
C PRO A 4 2.21 28.49 21.75
N HIS A 5 1.07 28.77 22.39
CA HIS A 5 -0.24 28.57 21.78
C HIS A 5 -0.67 29.77 20.94
N LYS A 6 0.03 30.01 19.82
CA LYS A 6 -0.61 30.71 18.70
C LYS A 6 -1.72 29.80 18.19
N ASN A 7 -2.93 30.30 18.21
CA ASN A 7 -4.10 29.59 17.73
C ASN A 7 -3.91 29.33 16.22
N ASP A 8 -3.63 28.09 15.83
CA ASP A 8 -3.48 27.61 14.45
C ASP A 8 -4.84 27.58 13.72
N ILE A 9 -5.63 28.66 13.85
CA ILE A 9 -6.92 28.79 13.18
C ILE A 9 -6.66 29.36 11.79
N LEU A 10 -6.94 28.54 10.78
CA LEU A 10 -6.90 28.94 9.37
C LEU A 10 -7.79 30.17 9.15
N ASN A 11 -7.30 31.11 8.36
CA ASN A 11 -8.10 32.25 7.93
C ASN A 11 -9.12 31.84 6.85
N ALA A 12 -10.12 32.68 6.60
CA ALA A 12 -11.20 32.38 5.67
C ALA A 12 -10.73 31.98 4.25
N LYS A 13 -9.65 32.59 3.75
CA LYS A 13 -9.08 32.28 2.43
C LYS A 13 -8.36 30.93 2.42
N GLU A 14 -7.66 30.60 3.50
CA GLU A 14 -7.04 29.29 3.67
C GLU A 14 -8.09 28.18 3.76
N VAL A 15 -9.21 28.44 4.45
CA VAL A 15 -10.36 27.52 4.52
C VAL A 15 -10.98 27.31 3.14
N GLU A 16 -11.21 28.37 2.37
CA GLU A 16 -11.78 28.29 1.02
C GLU A 16 -10.90 27.48 0.05
N LEU A 17 -9.57 27.68 0.11
CA LEU A 17 -8.61 26.90 -0.67
C LEU A 17 -8.61 25.41 -0.28
N LEU A 18 -8.74 25.11 1.01
CA LEU A 18 -8.84 23.73 1.50
C LEU A 18 -10.13 23.07 1.02
N VAL A 19 -11.27 23.75 1.13
CA VAL A 19 -12.56 23.24 0.65
C VAL A 19 -12.52 22.97 -0.85
N THR A 20 -11.95 23.88 -1.64
CA THR A 20 -11.81 23.69 -3.09
C THR A 20 -10.91 22.50 -3.41
N SER A 21 -9.80 22.35 -2.68
CA SER A 21 -8.88 21.22 -2.87
C SER A 21 -9.55 19.89 -2.52
N LEU A 22 -10.38 19.86 -1.48
CA LEU A 22 -11.14 18.68 -1.07
C LEU A 22 -12.17 18.27 -2.13
N HIS A 23 -12.94 19.21 -2.69
CA HIS A 23 -13.86 18.90 -3.78
C HIS A 23 -13.14 18.35 -5.01
N ASN A 24 -11.99 18.93 -5.37
CA ASN A 24 -11.19 18.41 -6.49
C ASN A 24 -10.67 16.98 -6.23
N ILE A 25 -10.32 16.67 -4.98
CA ILE A 25 -9.93 15.30 -4.59
C ILE A 25 -11.13 14.35 -4.71
N GLU A 26 -12.29 14.77 -4.21
CA GLU A 26 -13.54 13.99 -4.27
C GLU A 26 -13.93 13.67 -5.72
N ASP A 27 -13.95 14.67 -6.60
CA ASP A 27 -14.28 14.50 -8.02
C ASP A 27 -13.30 13.54 -8.72
N ASN A 28 -12.00 13.65 -8.43
CA ASN A 28 -10.99 12.76 -9.01
C ASN A 28 -11.14 11.31 -8.53
N LEU A 29 -11.50 11.11 -7.26
CA LEU A 29 -11.75 9.78 -6.71
C LEU A 29 -13.00 9.15 -7.33
N LEU A 30 -14.08 9.93 -7.47
CA LEU A 30 -15.32 9.45 -8.08
C LEU A 30 -15.12 9.06 -9.55
N ASN A 31 -14.44 9.92 -10.32
CA ASN A 31 -14.10 9.61 -11.71
C ASN A 31 -13.24 8.33 -11.81
N SER A 32 -12.30 8.13 -10.89
CA SER A 32 -11.47 6.93 -10.88
C SER A 32 -12.29 5.66 -10.61
N ASP A 33 -13.28 5.72 -9.71
CA ASP A 33 -14.19 4.59 -9.43
C ASP A 33 -15.05 4.23 -10.66
N ASP A 34 -15.59 5.24 -11.34
CA ASP A 34 -16.38 5.05 -12.57
C ASP A 34 -15.54 4.40 -13.68
N LEU A 35 -14.31 4.87 -13.90
CA LEU A 35 -13.38 4.26 -14.86
C LEU A 35 -13.04 2.81 -14.50
N ILE A 36 -12.82 2.51 -13.22
CA ILE A 36 -12.56 1.14 -12.76
C ILE A 36 -13.77 0.26 -13.03
N ARG A 37 -14.98 0.75 -12.71
CA ARG A 37 -16.22 0.00 -12.94
C ARG A 37 -16.48 -0.26 -14.42
N GLU A 38 -16.24 0.72 -15.28
CA GLU A 38 -16.32 0.56 -16.74
C GLU A 38 -15.35 -0.53 -17.21
N LYS A 39 -14.07 -0.44 -16.81
CA LYS A 39 -13.03 -1.41 -17.20
C LYS A 39 -13.29 -2.82 -16.69
N VAL A 40 -13.85 -2.97 -15.49
CA VAL A 40 -14.25 -4.27 -14.93
C VAL A 40 -15.46 -4.83 -15.68
N THR A 41 -16.41 -3.99 -16.08
CA THR A 41 -17.60 -4.42 -16.84
C THR A 41 -17.25 -4.86 -18.26
N GLU A 42 -16.23 -4.25 -18.87
CA GLU A 42 -15.70 -4.64 -20.19
C GLU A 42 -14.86 -5.92 -20.15
N MET A 43 -14.45 -6.38 -18.95
CA MET A 43 -13.58 -7.54 -18.77
C MET A 43 -14.36 -8.84 -18.93
N GLY A 44 -13.82 -9.79 -19.72
CA GLY A 44 -14.38 -11.13 -19.81
C GLY A 44 -14.14 -11.94 -18.53
N ASP A 45 -14.95 -12.97 -18.29
CA ASP A 45 -14.89 -13.79 -17.07
C ASP A 45 -13.49 -14.39 -16.82
N GLU A 46 -12.78 -14.83 -17.86
CA GLU A 46 -11.43 -15.39 -17.75
C GLU A 46 -10.40 -14.34 -17.31
N ASP A 47 -10.47 -13.13 -17.88
CA ASP A 47 -9.59 -12.02 -17.53
C ASP A 47 -9.88 -11.51 -16.10
N TYR A 48 -11.16 -11.54 -15.69
CA TYR A 48 -11.57 -11.18 -14.33
C TYR A 48 -11.02 -12.17 -13.30
N VAL A 49 -11.13 -13.47 -13.56
CA VAL A 49 -10.53 -14.51 -12.69
C VAL A 49 -9.01 -14.33 -12.62
N ALA A 50 -8.34 -14.14 -13.76
CA ALA A 50 -6.89 -13.93 -13.79
C ALA A 50 -6.45 -12.64 -13.08
N LEU A 51 -7.27 -11.58 -13.12
CA LEU A 51 -7.02 -10.35 -12.35
C LEU A 51 -7.24 -10.59 -10.85
N SER A 52 -8.32 -11.29 -10.48
CA SER A 52 -8.65 -11.64 -9.11
C SER A 52 -7.54 -12.45 -8.45
N ASP A 53 -7.08 -13.52 -9.12
CA ASP A 53 -5.97 -14.36 -8.64
C ASP A 53 -4.68 -13.54 -8.44
N ARG A 54 -4.38 -12.62 -9.38
CA ARG A 54 -3.23 -11.72 -9.24
C ARG A 54 -3.35 -10.78 -8.05
N LEU A 55 -4.53 -10.20 -7.82
CA LEU A 55 -4.76 -9.30 -6.68
C LEU A 55 -4.68 -10.05 -5.35
N ILE A 56 -5.26 -11.26 -5.29
CA ILE A 56 -5.17 -12.14 -4.13
C ILE A 56 -3.70 -12.48 -3.84
N GLN A 57 -2.95 -12.89 -4.87
CA GLN A 57 -1.54 -13.22 -4.72
C GLN A 57 -0.70 -12.01 -4.27
N GLN A 58 -0.96 -10.81 -4.81
CA GLN A 58 -0.31 -9.58 -4.37
C GLN A 58 -0.61 -9.27 -2.89
N GLY A 59 -1.84 -9.49 -2.43
CA GLY A 59 -2.21 -9.33 -1.02
C GLY A 59 -1.47 -10.30 -0.09
N VAL A 60 -1.35 -11.57 -0.51
CA VAL A 60 -0.58 -12.59 0.22
C VAL A 60 0.91 -12.23 0.26
N ASP A 61 1.49 -11.89 -0.89
CA ASP A 61 2.90 -11.50 -1.01
C ASP A 61 3.23 -10.30 -0.13
N ASN A 62 2.39 -9.26 -0.12
CA ASN A 62 2.60 -8.09 0.75
C ASN A 62 2.58 -8.44 2.24
N THR A 63 1.68 -9.35 2.64
CA THR A 63 1.60 -9.83 4.02
C THR A 63 2.87 -10.59 4.41
N LEU A 64 3.35 -11.46 3.54
CA LEU A 64 4.60 -12.22 3.74
C LEU A 64 5.82 -11.30 3.77
N ILE A 65 5.91 -10.30 2.88
CA ILE A 65 6.97 -9.29 2.89
C ILE A 65 7.02 -8.56 4.23
N MET A 66 5.86 -8.16 4.77
CA MET A 66 5.80 -7.49 6.08
C MET A 66 6.28 -8.41 7.21
N LEU A 67 5.88 -9.68 7.20
CA LEU A 67 6.31 -10.67 8.19
C LEU A 67 7.82 -10.91 8.12
N VAL A 68 8.35 -11.19 6.93
CA VAL A 68 9.79 -11.39 6.68
C VAL A 68 10.58 -10.16 7.14
N THR A 69 10.16 -8.95 6.77
CA THR A 69 10.79 -7.69 7.21
C THR A 69 10.88 -7.60 8.73
N LYS A 70 9.77 -7.89 9.44
CA LYS A 70 9.73 -7.85 10.90
C LYS A 70 10.68 -8.87 11.54
N LYS A 71 10.88 -10.04 10.93
CA LYS A 71 11.77 -11.08 11.45
C LYS A 71 13.24 -10.74 11.18
N ILE A 72 13.56 -10.16 10.03
CA ILE A 72 14.89 -9.61 9.71
C ILE A 72 15.29 -8.54 10.73
N GLN A 73 14.39 -7.60 11.03
CA GLN A 73 14.63 -6.57 12.04
C GLN A 73 14.89 -7.13 13.44
N LYS A 74 14.42 -8.35 13.73
CA LYS A 74 14.70 -9.08 14.98
C LYS A 74 16.00 -9.90 14.93
N GLY A 75 16.77 -9.83 13.84
CA GLY A 75 18.04 -10.54 13.67
C GLY A 75 17.88 -12.04 13.43
N LYS A 76 16.72 -12.51 12.94
CA LYS A 76 16.48 -13.91 12.62
C LYS A 76 17.24 -14.34 11.36
N THR A 77 17.71 -15.59 11.32
CA THR A 77 18.37 -16.15 10.14
C THR A 77 17.35 -16.58 9.07
N VAL A 78 17.78 -16.74 7.82
CA VAL A 78 16.91 -17.20 6.71
C VAL A 78 16.15 -18.47 7.08
N SER A 79 16.86 -19.48 7.61
CA SER A 79 16.27 -20.75 8.05
C SER A 79 15.21 -20.57 9.14
N GLN A 80 15.47 -19.74 10.15
CA GLN A 80 14.48 -19.46 11.20
C GLN A 80 13.25 -18.72 10.66
N ILE A 81 13.43 -17.84 9.68
CA ILE A 81 12.32 -17.12 9.05
C ILE A 81 11.48 -18.09 8.21
N ALA A 82 12.13 -18.97 7.44
CA ALA A 82 11.46 -20.01 6.67
C ALA A 82 10.58 -20.90 7.56
N ASP A 83 11.15 -21.39 8.67
CA ASP A 83 10.42 -22.19 9.66
C ASP A 83 9.27 -21.41 10.33
N GLU A 84 9.53 -20.18 10.80
CA GLU A 84 8.53 -19.37 11.52
C GLU A 84 7.43 -18.78 10.61
N CYS A 85 7.67 -18.68 9.31
CA CYS A 85 6.73 -18.16 8.32
C CYS A 85 6.13 -19.25 7.42
N GLU A 86 6.47 -20.53 7.65
CA GLU A 86 6.00 -21.68 6.87
C GLU A 86 6.21 -21.53 5.35
N ILE A 87 7.36 -20.97 4.98
CA ILE A 87 7.79 -20.78 3.58
C ILE A 87 9.18 -21.37 3.37
N THR A 88 9.60 -21.51 2.11
CA THR A 88 10.95 -21.99 1.79
C THR A 88 12.01 -20.91 2.00
N GLU A 89 13.25 -21.32 2.26
CA GLU A 89 14.39 -20.39 2.32
C GLU A 89 14.55 -19.59 1.02
N ALA A 90 14.25 -20.20 -0.14
CA ALA A 90 14.28 -19.52 -1.44
C ALA A 90 13.24 -18.39 -1.53
N GLU A 91 12.05 -18.57 -0.96
CA GLU A 91 11.03 -17.52 -0.89
C GLU A 91 11.46 -16.40 0.06
N VAL A 92 12.07 -16.72 1.20
CA VAL A 92 12.65 -15.72 2.11
C VAL A 92 13.70 -14.87 1.39
N GLU A 93 14.62 -15.50 0.66
CA GLU A 93 15.63 -14.79 -0.13
C GLU A 93 15.02 -13.92 -1.24
N ARG A 94 13.98 -14.41 -1.91
CA ARG A 94 13.24 -13.64 -2.92
C ARG A 94 12.61 -12.40 -2.30
N TYR A 95 11.95 -12.52 -1.15
CA TYR A 95 11.35 -11.37 -0.46
C TYR A 95 12.41 -10.40 0.09
N MET A 96 13.54 -10.91 0.61
CA MET A 96 14.69 -10.06 1.01
C MET A 96 15.21 -9.20 -0.14
N LYS A 97 15.35 -9.76 -1.35
CA LYS A 97 15.75 -8.99 -2.54
C LYS A 97 14.72 -7.92 -2.89
N GLN A 98 13.43 -8.22 -2.80
CA GLN A 98 12.36 -7.24 -3.05
C GLN A 98 12.39 -6.09 -2.04
N ILE A 99 12.58 -6.38 -0.75
CA ILE A 99 12.69 -5.38 0.32
C ILE A 99 13.88 -4.44 0.09
N ASN A 100 15.04 -5.00 -0.28
CA ASN A 100 16.24 -4.22 -0.56
C ASN A 100 16.06 -3.33 -1.79
N ASN A 101 15.43 -3.82 -2.86
CA ASN A 101 15.17 -3.05 -4.06
C ASN A 101 14.16 -1.91 -3.84
N ALA A 102 13.16 -2.12 -2.98
CA ALA A 102 12.19 -1.09 -2.59
C ALA A 102 12.80 0.02 -1.72
N SER A 103 13.94 -0.23 -1.07
CA SER A 103 14.64 0.75 -0.22
C SER A 103 15.63 1.65 -0.97
N ILE A 104 15.81 1.45 -2.29
CA ILE A 104 16.79 2.17 -3.13
C ILE A 104 16.11 3.16 -4.11
N ASN A 105 14.78 3.21 -4.16
CA ASN A 105 13.99 4.16 -4.97
C ASN A 105 13.24 5.15 -4.09
#